data_AF-A0AA35YCQ6-F1
#
_entry.id   AF-A0AA35YCQ6-F1
#
_cell.length_a   1.000
_cell.length_b   1.000
_cell.length_c   1.000
_cell.angle_alpha   90.00
_cell.angle_beta   90.00
_cell.angle_gamma   90.00
#
_symmetry.space_group_name_H-M   'P 1'
#
loop_
_entity.id
_entity.type
_entity.pdbx_description
1 polymer ?
#
loop_
_entity_poly.entity_id
_entity_poly.type
_entity_poly.pdbx_seq_one_letter_code
_entity_poly.pdbx_strand_id
1 'polypeptide(L)'
;MAVVKPNLRRLSGLASINRYCSSTSAVASASHSDTDTDTSIVVTTATKTIQKLSHSETLISEKLHSIIKNHHRQNPNPSPIPTDFPPNFTIPSLSSDFSNLSRQQPISPAVIRSVIEKCAAVRHGIPFTPTLAFFNWATSTTTGSSDTYNEMIDLAGKVRHFDVAWQVC
;
A
#
# COMPACT_ATOMS: atom_id res chain seq x y z
N MET A 1 40.96 1.68 -47.30
CA MET A 1 39.83 1.13 -46.54
C MET A 1 39.84 1.78 -45.16
N ALA A 2 38.81 2.55 -44.84
CA ALA A 2 38.65 3.24 -43.55
C ALA A 2 37.84 2.35 -42.61
N VAL A 3 38.31 2.14 -41.38
CA VAL A 3 37.52 1.54 -40.30
C VAL A 3 37.58 2.47 -39.09
N VAL A 4 36.40 3.03 -38.80
CA VAL A 4 36.10 3.99 -37.75
C VAL A 4 36.00 3.26 -36.41
N LYS A 5 36.62 3.82 -35.37
CA LYS A 5 36.45 3.44 -33.96
C LYS A 5 35.12 3.98 -33.42
N PRO A 6 34.50 3.26 -32.46
CA PRO A 6 33.79 3.93 -31.38
C PRO A 6 34.51 3.74 -30.04
N ASN A 7 34.88 4.89 -29.44
CA ASN A 7 35.27 5.03 -28.05
C ASN A 7 34.04 4.81 -27.15
N LEU A 8 34.04 3.79 -26.30
CA LEU A 8 33.10 3.71 -25.19
C LEU A 8 33.74 4.36 -23.95
N ARG A 9 33.35 5.61 -23.69
CA ARG A 9 33.64 6.31 -22.44
C ARG A 9 32.86 5.63 -21.31
N ARG A 10 33.54 4.87 -20.44
CA ARG A 10 32.99 4.51 -19.13
C ARG A 10 33.05 5.74 -18.24
N LEU A 11 31.91 6.40 -18.06
CA LEU A 11 31.73 7.37 -16.99
C LEU A 11 31.32 6.60 -15.72
N SER A 12 32.17 6.75 -14.70
CA SER A 12 31.92 6.47 -13.31
C SER A 12 30.89 7.47 -12.74
N GLY A 13 30.03 7.02 -11.83
CA GLY A 13 29.11 7.90 -11.11
C GLY A 13 28.42 7.17 -9.96
N LEU A 14 28.79 7.56 -8.74
CA LEU A 14 28.45 6.96 -7.46
C LEU A 14 26.95 7.07 -7.15
N ALA A 15 26.35 6.00 -6.63
CA ALA A 15 25.19 6.11 -5.74
C ALA A 15 25.57 5.44 -4.42
N SER A 16 25.71 6.27 -3.39
CA SER A 16 25.90 5.88 -2.01
C SER A 16 24.68 5.06 -1.57
N ILE A 17 24.84 3.75 -1.48
CA ILE A 17 23.82 2.85 -0.94
C ILE A 17 23.82 3.09 0.58
N ASN A 18 22.94 3.95 1.06
CA ASN A 18 22.67 4.06 2.49
C ASN A 18 21.85 2.84 2.90
N ARG A 19 22.56 1.74 3.21
CA ARG A 19 22.02 0.46 3.62
C ARG A 19 21.80 0.49 5.13
N TYR A 20 20.57 0.72 5.57
CA TYR A 20 20.14 0.42 6.93
C TYR A 20 18.79 -0.30 6.90
N CYS A 21 18.82 -1.59 6.55
CA CYS A 21 17.85 -2.56 7.05
C CYS A 21 18.51 -3.24 8.26
N SER A 22 18.18 -2.78 9.46
CA SER A 22 18.59 -3.46 10.69
C SER A 22 17.74 -4.72 10.85
N SER A 23 18.18 -5.83 10.27
CA SER A 23 17.62 -7.16 10.55
C SER A 23 18.31 -7.72 11.80
N THR A 24 17.67 -7.55 12.97
CA THR A 24 18.10 -8.23 14.19
C THR A 24 17.61 -9.67 14.14
N SER A 25 18.51 -10.63 13.84
CA SER A 25 18.21 -12.06 13.95
C SER A 25 18.40 -12.50 15.41
N ALA A 26 17.32 -12.70 16.15
CA ALA A 26 17.38 -13.39 17.43
C ALA A 26 17.25 -14.90 17.19
N VAL A 27 18.31 -15.64 17.48
CA VAL A 27 18.29 -17.11 17.56
C VAL A 27 17.58 -17.52 18.84
N ALA A 28 16.46 -18.24 18.73
CA ALA A 28 15.77 -18.82 19.87
C ALA A 28 16.39 -20.19 20.19
N SER A 29 17.13 -20.28 21.30
CA SER A 29 17.48 -21.56 21.89
C SER A 29 16.23 -22.22 22.47
N ALA A 30 15.92 -23.43 22.01
CA ALA A 30 14.85 -24.24 22.56
C ALA A 30 15.28 -24.81 23.92
N SER A 31 14.59 -24.40 24.98
CA SER A 31 14.57 -25.12 26.25
C SER A 31 13.16 -25.63 26.47
N HIS A 32 13.02 -26.95 26.46
CA HIS A 32 11.81 -27.65 26.91
C HIS A 32 11.68 -27.51 28.43
N SER A 33 10.53 -27.05 28.90
CA SER A 33 10.04 -27.32 30.24
C SER A 33 8.52 -27.28 30.22
N ASP A 34 7.92 -28.45 30.32
CA ASP A 34 6.48 -28.64 30.48
C ASP A 34 6.05 -28.14 31.86
N THR A 35 5.19 -27.13 31.90
CA THR A 35 4.27 -26.88 33.01
C THR A 35 3.06 -26.11 32.50
N ASP A 36 1.89 -26.77 32.58
CA ASP A 36 0.58 -26.20 32.31
C ASP A 36 0.32 -24.97 33.20
N THR A 37 0.12 -23.80 32.60
CA THR A 37 -0.64 -22.70 33.20
C THR A 37 -1.23 -21.84 32.09
N ASP A 38 -2.55 -21.78 32.08
CA ASP A 38 -3.42 -21.02 31.19
C ASP A 38 -2.94 -19.56 31.08
N THR A 39 -2.21 -19.25 30.00
CA THR A 39 -1.61 -17.92 29.77
C THR A 39 -2.09 -17.42 28.42
N SER A 40 -3.04 -16.49 28.49
CA SER A 40 -3.48 -15.67 27.36
C SER A 40 -2.26 -15.16 26.59
N ILE A 41 -2.11 -15.65 25.36
CA ILE A 41 -1.05 -15.23 24.45
C ILE A 41 -1.26 -13.75 24.16
N VAL A 42 -0.52 -12.89 24.86
CA VAL A 42 -0.31 -11.51 24.45
C VAL A 42 0.58 -11.57 23.21
N VAL A 43 -0.06 -11.76 22.06
CA VAL A 43 0.55 -11.46 20.77
C VAL A 43 0.95 -10.00 20.86
N THR A 44 2.27 -9.75 20.91
CA THR A 44 2.83 -8.41 20.86
C THR A 44 2.67 -7.90 19.42
N THR A 45 1.45 -7.52 19.06
CA THR A 45 1.24 -6.66 17.91
C THR A 45 1.83 -5.31 18.28
N ALA A 46 2.81 -4.85 17.49
CA ALA A 46 3.25 -3.47 17.54
C ALA A 46 2.00 -2.59 17.57
N THR A 47 1.84 -1.78 18.61
CA THR A 47 0.69 -0.92 18.85
C THR A 47 0.69 0.18 17.80
N LYS A 48 0.26 -0.17 16.58
CA LYS A 48 -0.18 0.76 15.55
C LYS A 48 -1.19 1.66 16.26
N THR A 49 -0.84 2.92 16.47
CA THR A 49 -1.74 3.85 17.14
C THR A 49 -3.01 3.90 16.31
N ILE A 50 -4.08 3.25 16.80
CA ILE A 50 -5.36 3.24 16.11
C ILE A 50 -5.91 4.64 16.30
N GLN A 51 -5.61 5.54 15.36
CA GLN A 51 -6.27 6.83 15.31
C GLN A 51 -7.76 6.55 15.07
N LYS A 52 -8.55 6.71 16.12
CA LYS A 52 -9.99 6.46 16.07
C LYS A 52 -10.62 7.51 15.18
N LEU A 53 -11.14 7.09 14.03
CA LEU A 53 -11.90 7.96 13.14
C LEU A 53 -13.11 8.54 13.86
N SER A 54 -13.45 9.78 13.54
CA SER A 54 -14.74 10.35 13.90
C SER A 54 -15.89 9.62 13.19
N HIS A 55 -17.13 9.84 13.63
CA HIS A 55 -18.30 9.20 13.01
C HIS A 55 -18.44 9.58 11.53
N SER A 56 -18.25 10.86 11.19
CA SER A 56 -18.32 11.34 9.81
C SER A 56 -17.21 10.73 8.94
N GLU A 57 -15.98 10.68 9.43
CA GLU A 57 -14.86 10.03 8.73
C GLU A 57 -15.09 8.54 8.53
N THR A 58 -15.70 7.87 9.51
CA THR A 58 -16.08 6.46 9.40
C THR A 58 -17.07 6.26 8.26
N LEU A 59 -18.12 7.09 8.17
CA LEU A 59 -19.12 7.02 7.10
C LEU A 59 -18.50 7.25 5.72
N ILE A 60 -17.60 8.23 5.59
CA ILE A 60 -16.91 8.50 4.32
C ILE A 60 -16.01 7.32 3.95
N SER A 61 -15.24 6.79 4.92
CA SER A 61 -14.38 5.63 4.71
C SER A 61 -15.19 4.42 4.22
N GLU A 62 -16.34 4.14 4.82
CA GLU A 62 -17.24 3.07 4.36
C GLU A 62 -17.79 3.33 2.96
N LYS A 63 -18.12 4.58 2.63
CA LYS A 63 -18.63 4.95 1.30
C LYS A 63 -17.56 4.76 0.23
N LEU A 64 -16.33 5.23 0.47
CA LEU A 64 -15.19 5.05 -0.43
C LEU A 64 -14.84 3.57 -0.62
N HIS A 65 -14.77 2.82 0.49
CA HIS A 65 -14.53 1.39 0.45
C HIS A 65 -15.64 0.66 -0.36
N SER A 66 -16.89 1.06 -0.20
CA SER A 66 -18.01 0.51 -0.97
C SER A 66 -17.92 0.80 -2.47
N ILE A 67 -17.48 2.00 -2.87
CA ILE A 67 -17.24 2.37 -4.27
C ILE A 67 -16.15 1.47 -4.88
N ILE A 68 -15.01 1.35 -4.19
CA ILE A 68 -13.89 0.49 -4.59
C ILE A 68 -14.35 -0.97 -4.75
N LYS A 69 -15.04 -1.49 -3.74
CA LYS A 69 -15.54 -2.86 -3.72
C LYS A 69 -16.57 -3.12 -4.83
N ASN A 70 -17.49 -2.18 -5.07
CA ASN A 70 -18.48 -2.33 -6.12
C ASN A 70 -17.84 -2.31 -7.51
N HIS A 71 -16.88 -1.40 -7.75
CA HIS A 71 -16.11 -1.39 -8.99
C HIS A 71 -15.37 -2.71 -9.21
N HIS A 72 -14.70 -3.24 -8.18
CA HIS A 72 -14.02 -4.53 -8.27
C HIS A 72 -14.99 -5.66 -8.63
N ARG A 73 -16.17 -5.70 -8.00
CA ARG A 73 -17.21 -6.72 -8.27
C ARG A 73 -17.75 -6.64 -9.70
N GLN A 74 -17.90 -5.44 -10.25
CA GLN A 74 -18.39 -5.23 -11.62
C GLN A 74 -17.33 -5.56 -12.68
N ASN A 75 -16.06 -5.71 -12.28
CA ASN A 75 -14.92 -5.96 -13.17
C ASN A 75 -14.12 -7.19 -12.70
N PRO A 76 -14.69 -8.41 -12.80
CA PRO A 76 -14.09 -9.63 -12.24
C PRO A 76 -12.81 -10.07 -12.98
N ASN A 77 -12.64 -9.66 -14.24
CA ASN A 77 -11.43 -9.86 -15.02
C ASN A 77 -10.74 -8.50 -15.19
N PRO A 78 -10.00 -8.02 -14.19
CA PRO A 78 -9.20 -6.82 -14.38
C PRO A 78 -8.25 -7.06 -15.55
N SER A 79 -8.16 -6.09 -16.45
CA SER A 79 -7.14 -6.10 -17.50
C SER A 79 -5.78 -6.40 -16.86
N PRO A 80 -4.90 -7.16 -17.54
CA PRO A 80 -3.57 -7.47 -17.00
C PRO A 80 -2.94 -6.19 -16.50
N ILE A 81 -2.50 -6.20 -15.24
CA ILE A 81 -1.92 -5.05 -14.58
C ILE A 81 -0.83 -4.49 -15.50
N PRO A 82 -0.97 -3.25 -16.00
CA PRO A 82 0.05 -2.61 -16.81
C PRO A 82 1.43 -2.83 -16.19
N THR A 83 2.39 -3.20 -17.02
CA THR A 83 3.79 -3.43 -16.59
C THR A 83 4.38 -2.15 -15.98
N ASP A 84 3.80 -0.99 -16.33
CA ASP A 84 4.05 0.32 -15.75
C ASP A 84 3.01 0.62 -14.65
N PHE A 85 3.15 -0.03 -13.50
CA PHE A 85 2.48 0.36 -12.25
C PHE A 85 3.44 1.22 -11.41
N PRO A 86 2.91 2.01 -10.46
CA PRO A 86 3.04 3.47 -10.16
C PRO A 86 4.18 4.31 -10.79
N PRO A 87 4.10 5.67 -10.75
CA PRO A 87 3.18 6.51 -9.95
C PRO A 87 1.88 6.94 -10.65
N ASN A 88 1.69 6.67 -11.94
CA ASN A 88 0.62 7.32 -12.73
C ASN A 88 -0.61 6.44 -12.99
N PHE A 89 -0.74 5.31 -12.30
CA PHE A 89 -1.89 4.44 -12.51
C PHE A 89 -3.17 5.06 -11.94
N THR A 90 -4.19 5.22 -12.78
CA THR A 90 -5.50 5.77 -12.40
C THR A 90 -6.63 5.01 -13.10
N ILE A 91 -7.83 5.04 -12.50
CA ILE A 91 -9.06 4.52 -13.11
C ILE A 91 -10.02 5.71 -13.21
N PRO A 92 -10.26 6.27 -14.41
CA PRO A 92 -10.98 7.54 -14.56
C PRO A 92 -12.38 7.57 -13.93
N SER A 93 -13.13 6.47 -14.02
CA SER A 93 -14.46 6.37 -13.38
C SER A 93 -14.38 6.53 -11.86
N LEU A 94 -13.46 5.80 -11.23
CA LEU A 94 -13.22 5.87 -9.79
C LEU A 94 -12.68 7.24 -9.36
N SER A 95 -11.72 7.81 -10.08
CA SER A 95 -11.18 9.14 -9.79
C SER A 95 -12.27 10.22 -9.80
N SER A 96 -13.25 10.10 -10.70
CA SER A 96 -14.40 11.01 -10.75
C SER A 96 -15.30 10.83 -9.52
N ASP A 97 -15.61 9.60 -9.13
CA ASP A 97 -16.40 9.29 -7.92
C ASP A 97 -15.72 9.80 -6.64
N PHE A 98 -14.40 9.61 -6.52
CA PHE A 98 -13.63 10.10 -5.37
C PHE A 98 -13.59 11.63 -5.32
N SER A 99 -13.40 12.28 -6.47
CA SER A 99 -13.40 13.74 -6.58
C SER A 99 -14.79 14.32 -6.25
N ASN A 100 -15.87 13.64 -6.65
CA ASN A 100 -17.23 14.03 -6.27
C ASN A 100 -17.43 14.00 -4.75
N LEU A 101 -16.93 12.97 -4.07
CA LEU A 101 -16.99 12.90 -2.60
C LEU A 101 -16.10 13.94 -1.94
N SER A 102 -14.87 14.13 -2.42
CA SER A 102 -13.94 15.12 -1.86
C SER A 102 -14.46 16.55 -1.97
N ARG A 103 -15.27 16.86 -2.99
CA ARG A 103 -15.91 18.18 -3.12
C ARG A 103 -17.00 18.41 -2.08
N GLN A 104 -17.69 17.35 -1.66
CA GLN A 104 -18.73 17.43 -0.62
C GLN A 104 -18.11 17.51 0.78
N GLN A 105 -17.03 16.78 1.01
CA GLN A 105 -16.32 16.77 2.27
C GLN A 105 -14.83 16.49 2.06
N PRO A 106 -13.92 17.33 2.60
CA PRO A 106 -12.49 17.06 2.54
C PRO A 106 -12.12 15.71 3.15
N ILE A 107 -11.25 14.96 2.45
CA ILE A 107 -10.84 13.62 2.87
C ILE A 107 -9.55 13.73 3.66
N SER A 108 -9.57 13.30 4.93
CA SER A 108 -8.40 13.31 5.80
C SER A 108 -7.45 12.14 5.49
N PRO A 109 -6.14 12.26 5.79
CA PRO A 109 -5.19 11.15 5.69
C PRO A 109 -5.62 9.91 6.49
N ALA A 110 -6.29 10.10 7.64
CA ALA A 110 -6.81 9.00 8.44
C ALA A 110 -7.91 8.21 7.71
N VAL A 111 -8.79 8.90 6.95
CA VAL A 111 -9.78 8.25 6.10
C VAL A 111 -9.11 7.45 4.99
N ILE A 112 -8.11 8.02 4.30
CA ILE A 112 -7.38 7.35 3.22
C ILE A 112 -6.73 6.06 3.73
N ARG A 113 -5.97 6.15 4.82
CA ARG A 113 -5.37 4.99 5.51
C ARG A 113 -6.42 3.94 5.85
N SER A 114 -7.54 4.35 6.45
CA SER A 114 -8.62 3.42 6.83
C SER A 114 -9.24 2.69 5.64
N VAL A 115 -9.41 3.37 4.50
CA VAL A 115 -9.93 2.74 3.28
C VAL A 115 -8.97 1.67 2.77
N ILE A 116 -7.66 1.92 2.76
CA ILE A 116 -6.65 0.96 2.34
C ILE A 116 -6.63 -0.24 3.30
N GLU A 117 -6.64 0.02 4.61
CA GLU A 117 -6.69 -1.00 5.67
C GLU A 117 -7.93 -1.90 5.53
N LYS A 118 -9.10 -1.32 5.24
CA LYS A 118 -10.33 -2.09 4.99
C LYS A 118 -10.24 -2.96 3.73
N CYS A 119 -9.65 -2.45 2.65
CA CYS A 119 -9.41 -3.24 1.44
C CYS A 119 -8.44 -4.39 1.72
N ALA A 120 -7.42 -4.14 2.55
CA ALA A 120 -6.45 -5.15 2.96
C ALA A 120 -7.05 -6.18 3.93
N ALA A 121 -8.08 -5.84 4.72
CA ALA A 121 -8.69 -6.76 5.69
C ALA A 121 -9.39 -7.97 5.03
N VAL A 122 -9.71 -7.89 3.74
CA VAL A 122 -10.36 -8.96 2.98
C VAL A 122 -9.43 -10.17 2.83
N ARG A 123 -9.95 -11.39 3.03
CA ARG A 123 -9.18 -12.65 2.87
C ARG A 123 -9.05 -13.09 1.41
N HIS A 124 -10.09 -12.89 0.61
CA HIS A 124 -10.17 -13.31 -0.80
C HIS A 124 -10.82 -12.21 -1.65
N GLY A 125 -10.38 -12.04 -2.90
CA GLY A 125 -10.91 -10.98 -3.76
C GLY A 125 -10.52 -9.58 -3.28
N ILE A 126 -9.26 -9.42 -2.89
CA ILE A 126 -8.71 -8.12 -2.49
C ILE A 126 -8.77 -7.19 -3.71
N PRO A 127 -9.43 -6.01 -3.62
CA PRO A 127 -9.60 -5.10 -4.74
C PRO A 127 -8.34 -4.28 -5.03
N PHE A 128 -7.18 -4.94 -5.18
CA PHE A 128 -5.87 -4.29 -5.23
C PHE A 128 -5.77 -3.17 -6.27
N THR A 129 -6.14 -3.47 -7.52
CA THR A 129 -6.05 -2.50 -8.63
C THR A 129 -6.90 -1.25 -8.36
N PRO A 130 -8.21 -1.35 -8.04
CA PRO A 130 -9.01 -0.21 -7.56
C PRO A 130 -8.42 0.52 -6.33
N THR A 131 -7.89 -0.20 -5.35
CA THR A 131 -7.29 0.41 -4.14
C THR A 131 -6.03 1.21 -4.46
N LEU A 132 -5.19 0.73 -5.39
CA LEU A 132 -4.02 1.47 -5.83
C LEU A 132 -4.39 2.73 -6.62
N ALA A 133 -5.41 2.65 -7.49
CA ALA A 133 -5.94 3.84 -8.18
C ALA A 133 -6.45 4.89 -7.18
N PHE A 134 -7.13 4.45 -6.12
CA PHE A 134 -7.55 5.32 -5.02
C PHE A 134 -6.36 5.96 -4.31
N PHE A 135 -5.32 5.19 -4.01
CA PHE A 135 -4.11 5.70 -3.38
C PHE A 135 -3.39 6.75 -4.22
N ASN A 136 -3.16 6.49 -5.52
CA ASN A 136 -2.53 7.46 -6.41
C ASN A 136 -3.37 8.74 -6.57
N TRP A 137 -4.70 8.59 -6.65
CA TRP A 137 -5.60 9.75 -6.64
C TRP A 137 -5.47 10.56 -5.34
N ALA A 138 -5.45 9.89 -4.19
CA ALA A 138 -5.35 10.54 -2.89
C ALA A 138 -3.99 11.25 -2.72
N THR A 139 -2.87 10.61 -3.05
CA THR A 139 -1.53 11.20 -2.94
C THR A 139 -1.26 12.30 -3.96
N SER A 140 -2.01 12.34 -5.08
CA SER A 140 -1.97 13.47 -6.01
C SER A 140 -2.70 14.73 -5.51
N THR A 141 -3.65 14.56 -4.59
CA THR A 141 -4.52 15.64 -4.10
C THR A 141 -4.14 16.12 -2.70
N THR A 142 -3.48 15.29 -1.90
CA THR A 142 -3.01 15.63 -0.56
C THR A 142 -1.61 15.09 -0.31
N THR A 143 -0.87 15.72 0.60
CA THR A 143 0.41 15.17 1.09
C THR A 143 0.15 13.87 1.82
N GLY A 144 0.50 12.73 1.21
CA GLY A 144 0.36 11.42 1.84
C GLY A 144 1.14 11.33 3.15
N SER A 145 0.56 10.72 4.17
CA SER A 145 1.27 10.41 5.42
C SER A 145 2.10 9.14 5.28
N SER A 146 3.19 9.01 6.04
CA SER A 146 3.99 7.78 6.10
C SER A 146 3.13 6.54 6.36
N ASP A 147 2.11 6.68 7.21
CA ASP A 147 1.18 5.60 7.52
C ASP A 147 0.39 5.14 6.29
N THR A 148 0.01 6.07 5.42
CA THR A 148 -0.73 5.76 4.18
C THR A 148 0.13 4.96 3.19
N TYR A 149 1.41 5.32 3.06
CA TYR A 149 2.38 4.56 2.27
C TYR A 149 2.61 3.17 2.87
N ASN A 150 2.79 3.08 4.19
CA ASN A 150 2.95 1.80 4.90
C ASN A 150 1.78 0.85 4.65
N GLU A 151 0.52 1.33 4.72
CA GLU A 151 -0.63 0.48 4.39
C GLU A 151 -0.62 0.00 2.94
N MET A 152 -0.16 0.84 2.01
CA MET A 152 -0.08 0.48 0.59
C MET A 152 1.03 -0.56 0.36
N ILE A 153 2.17 -0.42 1.04
CA ILE A 153 3.27 -1.40 1.04
C ILE A 153 2.78 -2.74 1.60
N ASP A 154 2.10 -2.72 2.75
CA ASP A 154 1.54 -3.91 3.39
C ASP A 154 0.51 -4.60 2.48
N LEU A 155 -0.38 -3.81 1.87
CA LEU A 155 -1.36 -4.32 0.91
C LEU A 155 -0.68 -4.96 -0.30
N ALA A 156 0.28 -4.27 -0.93
CA ALA A 156 1.03 -4.76 -2.08
C ALA A 156 1.81 -6.05 -1.75
N GLY A 157 2.44 -6.10 -0.58
CA GLY A 157 3.11 -7.30 -0.06
C GLY A 157 2.12 -8.45 0.15
N LYS A 158 0.93 -8.17 0.69
CA LYS A 158 -0.12 -9.17 0.93
C LYS A 158 -0.60 -9.84 -0.37
N VAL A 159 -0.69 -9.10 -1.47
CA VAL A 159 -1.06 -9.64 -2.79
C VAL A 159 0.14 -10.03 -3.66
N ARG A 160 1.36 -10.04 -3.08
CA ARG A 160 2.63 -10.40 -3.75
C ARG A 160 2.99 -9.50 -4.94
N HIS A 161 2.52 -8.26 -4.95
CA HIS A 161 2.94 -7.22 -5.90
C HIS A 161 4.16 -6.46 -5.35
N PHE A 162 5.29 -7.17 -5.21
CA PHE A 162 6.50 -6.61 -4.60
C PHE A 162 7.11 -5.48 -5.41
N ASP A 163 6.96 -5.48 -6.74
CA ASP A 163 7.41 -4.38 -7.59
C ASP A 163 6.69 -3.08 -7.22
N VAL A 164 5.38 -3.16 -6.96
CA VAL A 164 4.59 -2.02 -6.51
C VAL A 164 5.02 -1.59 -5.10
N ALA A 165 5.16 -2.55 -4.18
CA ALA A 165 5.64 -2.28 -2.82
C ALA A 165 6.98 -1.54 -2.84
N TRP A 166 7.90 -1.95 -3.72
CA TRP A 166 9.20 -1.32 -3.90
C TRP A 166 9.10 0.11 -4.45
N GLN A 167 8.20 0.36 -5.41
CA GLN A 167 8.02 1.69 -6.00
C GLN A 167 7.33 2.71 -5.09
N VAL A 168 6.57 2.26 -4.09
CA VAL A 168 5.87 3.14 -3.13
C VAL A 168 6.66 3.37 -1.83
N CYS A 169 7.79 2.68 -1.63
CA CYS A 169 8.74 2.91 -0.53
C CYS A 169 9.59 4.16 -0.78
#